data_AF-A0A1Y5DI02-F1
#
_entry.id   AF-A0A1Y5DI02-F1
#
_cell.length_a   1.000
_cell.length_b   1.000
_cell.length_c   1.000
_cell.angle_alpha   90.00
_cell.angle_beta   90.00
_cell.angle_gamma   90.00
#
_symmetry.space_group_name_H-M   'P 1'
#
loop_
_entity.id
_entity.type
_entity.pdbx_description
1 polymer ?
#
loop_
_entity_poly.entity_id
_entity_poly.type
_entity_poly.pdbx_seq_one_letter_code
_entity_poly.pdbx_strand_id
1 'polypeptide(L)'
;MNEIYMAINLEGSSEDKDGVTTDTDVIDIALTYTRDSVVYGVGYASADEEGVKKNRILLGAYINLGGNNDCYFETGQYNKEDGGGDNFVMGYRIKF
;
A
#
# COMPACT_ATOMS: atom_id res chain seq x y z
N MET A 1 6.86 5.32 -22.31
CA MET A 1 6.89 6.58 -21.53
C MET A 1 7.31 6.21 -20.12
N ASN A 2 8.20 7.00 -19.51
CA ASN A 2 8.68 6.76 -18.15
C ASN A 2 7.99 7.76 -17.22
N GLU A 3 7.22 7.29 -16.26
CA GLU A 3 6.40 8.14 -15.39
C GLU A 3 6.57 7.73 -13.93
N ILE A 4 6.60 8.71 -13.04
CA ILE A 4 6.64 8.50 -11.60
C ILE A 4 5.41 9.19 -11.01
N TYR A 5 4.65 8.46 -10.20
CA TYR A 5 3.58 9.00 -9.38
C TYR A 5 3.90 8.77 -7.90
N MET A 6 3.57 9.76 -7.09
CA MET A 6 3.70 9.71 -5.64
C MET A 6 2.40 10.21 -5.01
N ALA A 7 1.92 9.48 -4.01
CA ALA A 7 0.81 9.87 -3.17
C ALA A 7 1.23 9.79 -1.71
N ILE A 8 0.75 10.74 -0.91
CA ILE A 8 0.96 10.80 0.54
C ILE A 8 -0.39 11.11 1.18
N ASN A 9 -0.80 10.31 2.15
CA ASN A 9 -1.92 10.60 3.05
C ASN A 9 -1.40 10.68 4.49
N LEU A 10 -1.84 11.71 5.22
CA LEU A 10 -1.47 11.96 6.60
C LEU A 10 -2.75 12.25 7.38
N GLU A 11 -3.00 11.49 8.43
CA GLU A 11 -4.13 11.71 9.35
C GLU A 11 -3.55 11.88 10.75
N GLY A 12 -4.03 12.91 11.45
CA GLY A 12 -3.57 13.24 12.79
C GLY A 12 -4.73 13.22 13.76
N SER A 13 -4.46 12.71 14.96
CA SER A 13 -5.44 12.60 16.02
C SER A 13 -5.92 13.95 16.55
N SER A 14 -7.18 14.00 16.98
CA SER A 14 -7.76 15.11 17.72
C SER A 14 -8.41 14.62 19.02
N GLU A 15 -8.29 15.41 20.09
CA GLU A 15 -8.96 15.12 21.37
C GLU A 15 -10.31 15.84 21.41
N ASP A 16 -11.38 15.11 21.71
CA ASP A 16 -12.67 15.73 21.96
C ASP A 16 -12.75 16.28 23.40
N LYS A 17 -13.71 17.17 23.68
CA LYS A 17 -13.78 17.96 24.93
C LYS A 17 -13.84 17.13 26.23
N ASP A 18 -14.19 15.85 26.13
CA ASP A 18 -14.27 14.92 27.25
C ASP A 18 -12.96 14.12 27.46
N GLY A 19 -11.88 14.46 26.76
CA GLY A 19 -10.56 13.82 26.89
C GLY A 19 -10.49 12.42 26.28
N VAL A 20 -11.46 12.06 25.43
CA VAL A 20 -11.47 10.79 24.70
C VAL A 20 -10.77 11.01 23.36
N THR A 21 -9.65 10.33 23.14
CA THR A 21 -8.95 10.27 21.86
C THR A 21 -9.58 9.16 21.01
N THR A 22 -10.26 9.51 19.92
CA THR A 22 -10.90 8.53 19.01
C THR A 22 -10.12 8.29 17.72
N ASP A 23 -9.13 9.12 17.42
CA ASP A 23 -8.48 9.14 16.10
C ASP A 23 -7.10 8.46 16.11
N THR A 24 -6.79 7.78 15.02
CA THR A 24 -5.56 7.04 14.75
C THR A 24 -4.61 7.93 13.96
N ASP A 25 -3.35 8.06 14.40
CA ASP A 25 -2.33 8.75 13.59
C ASP A 25 -1.93 7.84 12.42
N VAL A 26 -2.14 8.29 11.18
CA VAL A 26 -1.87 7.49 9.97
C VAL A 26 -0.88 8.21 9.06
N ILE A 27 0.07 7.43 8.53
CA ILE A 27 0.95 7.83 7.43
C ILE A 27 0.81 6.76 6.35
N ASP A 28 0.40 7.14 5.14
CA ASP A 28 0.38 6.27 3.96
C ASP A 28 1.14 6.94 2.82
N ILE A 29 2.09 6.22 2.22
CA ILE A 29 2.93 6.67 1.12
C ILE A 29 2.87 5.61 0.03
N ALA A 30 2.51 6.02 -1.18
CA ALA A 30 2.57 5.18 -2.36
C ALA A 30 3.43 5.82 -3.44
N LEU A 31 4.31 5.03 -4.05
CA LEU A 31 5.10 5.43 -5.21
C LEU A 31 4.94 4.38 -6.30
N THR A 32 4.64 4.83 -7.52
CA THR A 32 4.66 3.97 -8.70
C THR A 32 5.62 4.51 -9.74
N TYR A 33 6.35 3.61 -10.38
CA TYR A 33 7.20 3.91 -11.52
C TYR A 33 6.76 3.08 -12.72
N THR A 34 6.33 3.75 -13.78
CA THR A 34 5.96 3.12 -15.05
C THR A 34 7.16 3.17 -15.99
N ARG A 35 7.52 2.01 -16.54
CA ARG A 35 8.48 1.88 -17.64
C ARG A 35 7.92 0.91 -18.66
N ASP A 36 7.72 1.43 -19.87
CA ASP A 36 7.17 0.69 -21.01
C ASP A 36 5.83 0.03 -20.67
N SER A 37 5.76 -1.30 -20.64
CA SER A 37 4.55 -2.05 -20.30
C SER A 37 4.47 -2.43 -18.81
N VAL A 38 5.43 -2.02 -17.98
CA VAL A 38 5.52 -2.44 -16.58
C VAL A 38 5.31 -1.25 -15.64
N VAL A 39 4.40 -1.41 -14.68
CA VAL A 39 4.22 -0.49 -13.55
C VAL A 39 4.77 -1.17 -12.31
N TYR A 40 5.81 -0.61 -11.70
CA TYR A 40 6.34 -1.02 -10.41
C TYR A 40 5.69 -0.17 -9.32
N GLY A 41 5.34 -0.77 -8.19
CA GLY A 41 4.72 -0.08 -7.06
C GLY A 41 5.43 -0.41 -5.75
N VAL A 42 5.59 0.60 -4.91
CA VAL A 42 5.92 0.45 -3.49
C VAL A 42 4.94 1.26 -2.65
N GLY A 43 4.47 0.67 -1.57
CA GLY A 43 3.61 1.31 -0.59
C GLY A 43 4.16 1.13 0.82
N TYR A 44 4.02 2.14 1.67
CA TYR A 44 4.29 2.06 3.09
C TYR A 44 3.13 2.71 3.84
N ALA A 45 2.56 1.98 4.80
CA ALA A 45 1.56 2.52 5.70
C ALA A 45 1.96 2.28 7.16
N SER A 46 1.69 3.26 8.01
CA SER A 46 1.86 3.20 9.47
C SER A 46 0.62 3.79 10.11
N ALA A 47 0.08 3.11 11.11
CA ALA A 47 -1.04 3.58 11.92
C ALA A 47 -0.73 3.37 13.40
N ASP A 48 -1.04 4.33 14.25
CA ASP A 48 -1.10 4.13 15.70
C ASP A 48 -2.53 3.88 16.13
N GLU A 49 -2.87 2.60 16.33
CA GLU A 49 -4.19 2.17 16.77
C GLU A 49 -4.10 1.80 18.26
N GLU A 50 -4.75 2.60 19.11
CA GLU A 50 -4.84 2.37 20.56
C GLU A 50 -3.45 2.27 21.26
N GLY A 51 -2.46 3.03 20.79
CA GLY A 51 -1.09 3.02 21.31
C GLY A 51 -0.22 1.89 20.77
N VAL A 52 -0.73 1.11 19.81
CA VAL A 52 0.01 0.04 19.13
C VAL A 52 0.29 0.46 17.69
N LYS A 53 1.57 0.70 17.41
CA LYS A 53 2.04 1.02 16.07
C LYS A 53 1.98 -0.21 15.14
N LYS A 54 1.17 -0.11 14.08
CA LYS A 54 1.04 -1.11 13.01
C LYS A 54 1.66 -0.57 11.74
N ASN A 55 2.53 -1.36 11.09
CA ASN A 55 3.17 -0.99 9.83
C ASN A 55 2.94 -2.05 8.75
N ARG A 56 2.85 -1.60 7.50
CA ARG A 56 2.82 -2.45 6.30
C ARG A 56 3.72 -1.90 5.20
N ILE A 57 4.41 -2.80 4.52
CA ILE A 57 5.06 -2.52 3.23
C ILE A 57 4.36 -3.33 2.15
N LEU A 58 4.08 -2.69 1.01
CA LEU A 58 3.59 -3.32 -0.20
C LEU A 58 4.64 -3.17 -1.30
N LEU A 59 4.87 -4.24 -2.06
CA LEU A 59 5.68 -4.22 -3.27
C LEU A 59 4.93 -4.95 -4.36
N GLY A 60 4.99 -4.45 -5.58
CA GLY A 60 4.36 -5.14 -6.70
C GLY A 60 4.85 -4.67 -8.06
N ALA A 61 4.52 -5.46 -9.07
CA ALA A 61 4.61 -5.02 -10.44
C ALA A 61 3.44 -5.55 -11.28
N TYR A 62 2.99 -4.72 -12.21
CA TYR A 62 1.94 -5.00 -13.17
C TYR A 62 2.51 -4.93 -14.58
N ILE A 63 2.35 -5.99 -15.36
CA ILE A 63 2.85 -6.12 -16.73
C ILE A 63 1.65 -6.12 -17.66
N ASN A 64 1.48 -5.04 -18.42
CA ASN A 64 0.50 -4.94 -19.48
C ASN A 64 0.94 -5.81 -20.68
N LEU A 65 0.13 -6.81 -21.03
CA LEU A 65 0.42 -7.72 -22.14
C LEU A 65 -0.18 -7.26 -23.48
N GLY A 66 -0.84 -6.11 -23.47
CA GLY A 66 -1.61 -5.58 -24.60
C GLY A 66 -3.11 -5.88 -24.51
N GLY A 67 -3.90 -4.99 -25.11
CA GLY A 67 -5.35 -5.04 -25.03
C GLY A 67 -5.83 -4.87 -23.58
N ASN A 68 -6.70 -5.78 -23.14
CA ASN A 68 -7.31 -5.74 -21.82
C ASN A 68 -6.68 -6.73 -20.82
N ASN A 69 -5.44 -7.17 -21.07
CA ASN A 69 -4.81 -8.25 -20.32
C ASN A 69 -3.56 -7.79 -19.57
N ASP A 70 -3.41 -8.26 -18.33
CA ASP A 70 -2.23 -7.99 -17.52
C ASP A 70 -1.84 -9.15 -16.59
N CYS A 71 -0.54 -9.37 -16.43
CA CYS A 71 0.02 -10.21 -15.36
C CYS A 71 0.48 -9.31 -14.21
N TYR A 72 0.37 -9.78 -12.99
CA TYR A 72 0.86 -9.04 -11.83
C TYR A 72 1.43 -9.95 -10.75
N PHE A 73 2.32 -9.39 -9.95
CA PHE A 73 2.70 -9.97 -8.67
C PHE A 73 2.72 -8.87 -7.61
N GLU A 74 2.34 -9.24 -6.40
CA GLU A 74 2.30 -8.35 -5.25
C GLU A 74 2.71 -9.11 -4.00
N THR A 75 3.35 -8.41 -3.07
CA THR A 75 3.59 -8.89 -1.73
C THR A 75 3.27 -7.79 -0.73
N GLY A 76 2.62 -8.18 0.36
CA GLY A 76 2.44 -7.36 1.53
C GLY A 76 3.15 -7.97 2.72
N GLN A 77 3.94 -7.17 3.42
CA GLN A 77 4.57 -7.53 4.68
C GLN A 77 3.99 -6.66 5.79
N TYR A 78 3.42 -7.30 6.79
CA TYR A 78 2.84 -6.71 7.97
C TYR A 78 3.83 -6.88 9.11
N ASN A 79 4.12 -5.81 9.85
CA ASN A 79 5.07 -5.83 10.96
C ASN A 79 4.50 -6.54 12.20
N LYS A 80 4.15 -7.82 12.07
CA LYS A 80 3.75 -8.70 13.17
C LYS A 80 4.86 -9.70 13.44
N GLU A 81 5.13 -9.98 14.71
CA GLU A 81 6.23 -10.86 15.13
C GLU A 81 6.12 -12.29 14.57
N ASP A 82 4.91 -12.76 14.30
CA ASP A 82 4.62 -14.08 13.75
C ASP A 82 4.55 -14.12 12.21
N GLY A 83 4.74 -12.98 11.54
CA GLY A 83 4.50 -12.83 10.10
C GLY A 83 3.02 -12.93 9.71
N GLY A 84 2.11 -12.81 10.68
CA GLY A 84 0.69 -13.02 10.51
C GLY A 84 0.04 -12.01 9.55
N GLY A 85 -0.34 -12.47 8.36
CA GLY A 85 -0.99 -11.65 7.33
C GLY A 85 -0.08 -11.28 6.16
N ASP A 86 1.21 -11.59 6.26
CA ASP A 86 2.13 -11.53 5.12
C ASP A 86 1.58 -12.35 3.96
N ASN A 87 1.70 -11.81 2.77
CA ASN A 87 1.18 -12.45 1.58
C ASN A 87 2.05 -12.22 0.36
N PHE A 88 1.88 -13.15 -0.57
CA PHE A 88 2.41 -13.07 -1.91
C PHE A 88 1.30 -13.54 -2.88
N VAL A 89 1.05 -12.76 -3.90
CA VAL A 89 0.05 -13.04 -4.93
C VAL A 89 0.73 -12.90 -6.29
N MET A 90 0.44 -13.84 -7.18
CA MET A 90 0.69 -13.71 -8.61
C MET A 90 -0.61 -14.00 -9.33
N GLY A 91 -0.94 -13.18 -10.33
CA GLY A 91 -2.21 -13.28 -11.02
C GLY A 91 -2.15 -12.86 -12.47
N TYR A 92 -3.20 -13.24 -13.19
CA TYR A 92 -3.52 -12.80 -14.53
C TYR A 92 -4.91 -12.18 -14.51
N ARG A 93 -5.07 -11.01 -15.12
CA ARG A 93 -6.30 -10.23 -15.13
C ARG A 93 -6.72 -9.91 -16.56
N ILE A 94 -8.02 -10.04 -16.82
CA ILE A 94 -8.70 -9.63 -18.05
C ILE A 94 -9.76 -8.60 -17.68
N LYS A 95 -9.78 -7.45 -18.37
CA LYS A 95 -10.81 -6.41 -18.20
C LYS A 95 -11.84 -6.53 -19.33
N PHE A 96 -13.13 -6.48 -18.99
CA PHE A 96 -14.25 -6.58 -19.93
C PHE A 96 -14.84 -5.20 -20.21
#